data_AF-A0A9X0YL79-F1
#
_entry.id   AF-A0A9X0YL79-F1
#
_cell.length_a   1.000
_cell.length_b   1.000
_cell.length_c   1.000
_cell.angle_alpha   90.00
_cell.angle_beta   90.00
_cell.angle_gamma   90.00
#
_symmetry.space_group_name_H-M   'P 1'
#
loop_
_entity.id
_entity.type
_entity.pdbx_description
1 polymer ?
#
loop_
_entity_poly.entity_id
_entity_poly.type
_entity_poly.pdbx_seq_one_letter_code
_entity_poly.pdbx_strand_id
1 'polypeptide(L)' 'MTTIFERKPKKETDFDKIKVTSNGTFFMKSGDIFDDKDKSLKLIAKLRNSVKVHNKRPGAVVRVSKRK' A
#
# COMPACT_ATOMS: atom_id res chain seq x y z
N MET A 1 2.04 11.32 -42.22
CA MET A 1 2.68 10.51 -41.16
C MET A 1 1.91 10.74 -39.86
N THR A 2 1.14 9.76 -39.41
CA THR A 2 0.31 9.84 -38.19
C THR A 2 0.99 9.03 -37.10
N THR A 3 1.49 9.70 -36.06
CA THR A 3 2.17 9.02 -34.94
C THR A 3 1.12 8.51 -33.95
N ILE A 4 0.99 7.19 -33.83
CA ILE A 4 0.11 6.55 -32.85
C ILE A 4 0.84 6.52 -31.51
N PHE A 5 0.38 7.29 -30.52
CA PHE A 5 0.85 7.15 -29.14
C PHE A 5 0.24 5.89 -28.53
N GLU A 6 1.02 4.82 -28.44
CA GLU A 6 0.63 3.63 -27.68
C GLU A 6 0.48 3.99 -26.19
N ARG A 7 -0.77 3.97 -25.70
CA ARG A 7 -1.04 4.12 -24.27
C ARG A 7 -0.62 2.83 -23.57
N LYS A 8 0.44 2.89 -22.75
CA LYS A 8 0.82 1.77 -21.87
C LYS A 8 -0.38 1.39 -21.00
N PRO A 9 -0.69 0.09 -20.82
CA PRO A 9 -1.78 -0.33 -19.96
C PRO A 9 -1.54 0.18 -18.53
N LYS A 10 -2.55 0.81 -17.93
CA LYS A 10 -2.52 1.17 -16.51
C LYS A 10 -2.27 -0.12 -15.74
N LYS A 11 -1.22 -0.15 -14.91
CA LYS A 11 -1.07 -1.21 -13.91
C LYS A 11 -2.28 -1.12 -12.99
N GLU A 12 -3.06 -2.18 -12.90
CA GLU A 12 -4.12 -2.28 -11.90
C GLU A 12 -3.46 -2.17 -10.52
N THR A 13 -3.75 -1.08 -9.82
CA THR A 13 -3.28 -0.87 -8.45
C THR A 13 -4.48 -0.80 -7.53
N ASP A 14 -4.30 -1.25 -6.29
CA ASP A 14 -5.37 -1.18 -5.29
C ASP A 14 -5.76 0.27 -4.95
N PHE A 15 -4.98 1.27 -5.37
CA PHE A 15 -5.30 2.69 -5.24
C PHE A 15 -6.58 3.09 -5.97
N ASP A 16 -6.91 2.41 -7.08
CA ASP A 16 -8.14 2.68 -7.84
C ASP A 16 -9.40 2.31 -7.04
N LYS A 17 -9.25 1.52 -5.97
CA LYS A 17 -10.35 1.12 -5.08
C LYS A 17 -10.57 2.10 -3.92
N ILE A 18 -9.63 3.01 -3.68
CA ILE A 18 -9.75 4.02 -2.63
C ILE A 18 -10.70 5.12 -3.09
N LYS A 19 -11.76 5.34 -2.33
CA LYS A 19 -12.73 6.41 -2.57
C LYS A 19 -12.44 7.59 -1.66
N VAL A 20 -12.63 8.80 -2.19
CA VAL A 20 -12.58 10.04 -1.40
C VAL A 20 -14.01 10.51 -1.20
N THR A 21 -14.40 10.71 0.05
CA THR A 21 -15.70 11.24 0.42
C THR A 21 -15.75 12.76 0.23
N SER A 22 -16.94 13.34 0.20
CA SER A 22 -17.13 14.79 0.05
C SER A 22 -16.47 15.63 1.17
N ASN A 23 -16.25 15.04 2.35
CA ASN A 23 -15.53 15.66 3.46
C ASN A 23 -14.01 15.36 3.45
N GLY A 24 -13.47 14.79 2.37
CA GLY A 24 -12.04 14.58 2.16
C GLY A 24 -11.45 13.38 2.90
N THR A 25 -12.27 12.49 3.45
CA THR A 25 -11.77 11.26 4.08
C THR A 25 -11.58 10.15 3.05
N PHE A 26 -10.58 9.30 3.29
CA PHE A 26 -10.32 8.12 2.46
C PHE A 26 -11.13 6.94 2.98
N PHE A 27 -11.90 6.32 2.09
CA PHE A 27 -12.72 5.17 2.38
C PHE A 27 -12.37 4.02 1.43
N MET A 28 -12.24 2.82 1.99
CA MET A 28 -12.04 1.58 1.25
C MET A 28 -12.75 0.45 2.00
N LYS A 29 -13.45 -0.45 1.29
CA LYS A 29 -14.08 -1.60 1.96
C LYS A 29 -13.04 -2.66 2.25
N SER A 30 -13.24 -3.41 3.35
CA SER A 30 -12.41 -4.59 3.64
C SER A 30 -12.47 -5.61 2.51
N GLY A 31 -13.66 -5.81 1.92
CA GLY A 31 -13.84 -6.68 0.74
C GLY A 31 -12.94 -6.28 -0.43
N ASP A 32 -12.76 -4.98 -0.70
CA ASP A 32 -11.93 -4.50 -1.81
C ASP A 32 -10.46 -4.95 -1.71
N ILE A 33 -9.98 -5.26 -0.50
CA ILE A 33 -8.63 -5.75 -0.19
C ILE A 33 -8.59 -7.28 -0.06
N PHE A 34 -9.60 -7.86 0.60
CA PHE A 34 -9.58 -9.24 1.08
C PHE A 34 -10.49 -10.22 0.30
N ASP A 35 -11.05 -9.81 -0.83
CA ASP A 35 -11.95 -10.66 -1.64
C ASP A 35 -11.26 -11.93 -2.17
N ASP A 36 -9.97 -11.83 -2.45
CA ASP A 36 -9.16 -12.93 -2.97
C ASP A 36 -8.32 -13.56 -1.84
N LYS A 37 -8.61 -14.83 -1.55
CA LYS A 37 -7.95 -15.60 -0.49
C LYS A 37 -6.43 -15.70 -0.72
N ASP A 38 -6.00 -15.93 -1.94
CA ASP A 38 -4.57 -16.14 -2.25
C ASP A 38 -3.80 -14.83 -2.18
N LYS A 39 -4.39 -13.73 -2.67
CA LYS A 39 -3.81 -12.38 -2.51
C LYS A 39 -3.73 -11.99 -1.03
N SER A 40 -4.77 -12.31 -0.25
CA SER A 40 -4.80 -12.05 1.19
C SER A 40 -3.70 -12.82 1.94
N LEU A 41 -3.51 -14.10 1.63
CA LEU A 41 -2.43 -14.91 2.19
C LEU A 41 -1.05 -14.35 1.83
N LYS A 42 -0.85 -13.92 0.58
CA LYS A 42 0.40 -13.25 0.14
C LYS A 42 0.64 -11.95 0.91
N LEU A 43 -0.40 -11.16 1.17
CA LEU A 43 -0.29 -9.92 1.93
C LEU A 43 0.12 -10.19 3.39
N ILE A 44 -0.49 -11.19 4.03
CA ILE A 44 -0.12 -11.63 5.38
C ILE A 44 1.34 -12.10 5.43
N ALA A 45 1.80 -12.85 4.42
CA ALA A 45 3.19 -13.28 4.33
C ALA A 45 4.17 -12.09 4.20
N LYS A 46 3.82 -11.10 3.37
CA LYS A 46 4.59 -9.85 3.25
C LYS A 46 4.65 -9.09 4.58
N LEU A 47 3.53 -8.95 5.27
CA LEU A 47 3.45 -8.31 6.59
C LEU A 47 4.34 -9.02 7.61
N ARG A 48 4.26 -10.35 7.70
CA ARG A 48 5.14 -11.15 8.58
C ARG A 48 6.61 -10.92 8.28
N ASN A 49 7.00 -10.83 7.01
CA ASN A 49 8.37 -10.55 6.62
C ASN A 49 8.80 -9.13 6.99
N SER A 50 7.96 -8.12 6.78
CA SER A 50 8.23 -6.73 7.20
C SER A 50 8.44 -6.63 8.71
N VAL A 51 7.59 -7.29 9.51
CA VAL A 51 7.74 -7.34 10.98
C VAL A 51 9.05 -8.03 11.37
N LYS A 52 9.39 -9.16 10.74
CA LYS A 52 10.69 -9.83 10.96
C LYS A 52 11.88 -8.91 10.65
N VAL A 53 11.82 -8.15 9.55
CA VAL A 53 12.88 -7.19 9.19
C VAL A 53 12.96 -6.04 10.20
N HIS A 54 11.81 -5.50 10.63
CA HIS A 54 11.77 -4.47 11.65
C HIS A 54 12.38 -4.95 12.97
N ASN A 55 11.96 -6.13 13.44
CA ASN A 55 12.45 -6.72 14.69
C ASN A 55 13.91 -7.15 14.63
N LYS A 56 14.41 -7.57 13.45
CA LYS A 56 15.84 -7.88 13.22
C LYS A 56 16.73 -6.64 13.19
N ARG A 57 16.16 -5.43 13.11
CA ARG A 57 16.87 -4.16 13.26
C ARG A 57 16.53 -3.56 14.63
N PRO A 58 17.13 -4.04 15.74
CA PRO A 58 16.97 -3.38 17.03
C PRO A 58 17.68 -2.02 16.96
N GLY A 59 16.94 -0.96 16.61
CA GLY A 59 17.47 0.40 16.58
C GLY A 59 17.43 1.11 15.22
N ALA A 60 16.26 1.25 14.60
CA ALA A 60 15.96 2.55 14.01
C ALA A 60 15.81 3.53 15.18
N VAL A 61 16.93 4.06 15.66
CA VAL A 61 17.01 5.06 16.73
C VAL A 61 16.12 6.23 16.32
N VAL A 62 14.92 6.31 16.88
CA VAL A 62 14.13 7.55 16.85
C VAL A 62 14.87 8.51 17.76
N ARG A 63 15.80 9.29 17.19
CA ARG A 63 16.38 10.46 17.85
C ARG A 63 15.26 11.48 18.00
N VAL A 64 14.49 11.38 19.08
CA VAL A 64 13.62 12.48 19.51
C VAL A 64 14.57 13.58 19.97
N SER A 65 14.81 14.56 19.10
CA SER A 65 15.47 15.80 19.46
C SER A 65 14.61 16.50 20.51
N LYS A 66 15.02 16.41 21.78
CA LYS A 66 14.50 17.29 22.82
C LYS A 66 15.01 18.68 22.50
N ARG A 67 14.16 19.53 21.95
CA ARG A 67 14.43 20.97 21.90
C ARG A 67 14.45 21.48 23.34
N LYS A 68 15.59 22.03 23.75
CA LYS A 68 15.71 22.85 24.96
C LYS A 68 14.93 24.14 24.78
#